data_AF-A0A942NLB9-F1
#
_entry.id   AF-A0A942NLB9-F1
#
_cell.length_a   1.000
_cell.length_b   1.000
_cell.length_c   1.000
_cell.angle_alpha   90.00
_cell.angle_beta   90.00
_cell.angle_gamma   90.00
#
_symmetry.space_group_name_H-M   'P 1'
#
loop_
_entity.id
_entity.type
_entity.pdbx_description
1 polymer ?
#
loop_
_entity_poly.entity_id
_entity_poly.type
_entity_poly.pdbx_seq_one_letter_code
_entity_poly.pdbx_strand_id
1 'polypeptide(L)'
;MKSRNLLLASLLFIGSALLANRLQAQNQKFAFVDSDYLLTNIPEYNDAQEELNALSTKWEAEVTKAFKQVEDMYKEYQTESVLLPQDLKKKKEDEILKKEKEAKDLQMKYFGPTGDLYKKREELVKPIQEKVYNAIQQIAETRNYAFIFDKASGASMLYASPKLDISDEVLDEIGNVMQTVRREDRKRK
;
A
#
# COMPACT_ATOMS: atom_id res chain seq x y z
N MET A 1 -16.04 -51.45 -52.59
CA MET A 1 -16.34 -51.39 -51.13
C MET A 1 -15.24 -50.70 -50.33
N LYS A 2 -13.95 -51.03 -50.50
CA LYS A 2 -12.83 -50.40 -49.76
C LYS A 2 -12.75 -48.87 -49.91
N SER A 3 -12.93 -48.32 -51.10
CA SER A 3 -12.87 -46.86 -51.35
C SER A 3 -14.01 -46.04 -50.71
N ARG A 4 -15.23 -46.59 -50.64
CA ARG A 4 -16.37 -45.94 -49.96
C ARG A 4 -16.19 -45.93 -48.44
N ASN A 5 -15.59 -46.97 -47.86
CA ASN A 5 -15.29 -47.04 -46.43
C ASN A 5 -14.12 -46.12 -46.04
N LEU A 6 -13.13 -45.92 -46.93
CA LEU A 6 -12.07 -44.92 -46.72
C LEU A 6 -12.60 -43.48 -46.76
N LEU A 7 -13.55 -43.16 -47.66
CA LEU A 7 -14.18 -41.84 -47.74
C LEU A 7 -15.05 -41.54 -46.51
N LEU A 8 -15.80 -42.53 -46.02
CA LEU A 8 -16.60 -42.39 -44.79
C LEU A 8 -15.71 -42.22 -43.54
N ALA A 9 -14.61 -42.97 -43.44
CA ALA A 9 -13.67 -42.84 -42.32
C ALA A 9 -12.93 -41.49 -42.31
N SER A 10 -12.59 -40.95 -43.49
CA SER A 10 -11.96 -39.63 -43.60
C SER A 10 -12.93 -38.48 -43.30
N LEU A 11 -14.21 -38.59 -43.68
CA LEU A 11 -15.27 -37.65 -43.27
C LEU A 11 -15.51 -37.66 -41.75
N LEU A 12 -15.44 -38.83 -41.11
CA LEU A 12 -15.60 -38.95 -39.65
C LEU A 12 -14.41 -38.34 -38.88
N PHE A 13 -13.19 -38.49 -39.41
CA PHE A 13 -11.97 -37.94 -38.81
C PHE A 13 -11.86 -36.41 -38.98
N ILE A 14 -12.32 -35.87 -40.10
CA ILE A 14 -12.41 -34.42 -40.31
C ILE A 14 -13.52 -33.83 -39.42
N GLY A 15 -14.65 -34.53 -39.27
CA GLY A 15 -15.72 -34.14 -38.35
C GLY A 15 -15.26 -34.08 -36.89
N SER A 16 -14.51 -35.07 -36.41
CA SER A 16 -13.98 -35.08 -35.04
C SER A 16 -12.87 -34.04 -34.82
N ALA A 17 -12.01 -33.77 -35.81
CA ALA A 17 -11.00 -32.72 -35.74
C ALA A 17 -11.60 -31.30 -35.73
N LEU A 18 -12.75 -31.08 -36.36
CA LEU A 18 -13.48 -29.80 -36.32
C LEU A 18 -14.24 -29.58 -35.01
N LEU A 19 -14.60 -30.65 -34.29
CA LEU A 19 -15.18 -30.59 -32.94
C LEU A 19 -14.12 -30.40 -31.84
N ALA A 20 -12.90 -30.91 -32.03
CA ALA A 20 -11.80 -30.77 -31.08
C ALA A 20 -11.27 -29.33 -30.93
N ASN A 21 -11.45 -28.48 -31.95
CA ASN A 21 -11.01 -27.08 -31.93
C ASN A 21 -11.98 -26.11 -31.20
N ARG A 22 -13.09 -26.59 -30.62
CA ARG A 22 -14.08 -25.74 -29.92
C ARG A 22 -13.86 -25.61 -28.41
N LEU A 23 -12.82 -26.22 -27.84
CA LEU A 23 -12.63 -26.31 -26.38
C LEU A 23 -11.58 -25.37 -25.77
N GLN A 24 -11.07 -24.37 -26.49
CA GLN A 24 -9.99 -23.52 -25.98
C GLN A 24 -10.24 -22.01 -26.07
N ALA A 25 -11.51 -21.57 -26.03
CA ALA A 25 -11.78 -20.25 -25.48
C ALA A 25 -11.81 -20.37 -23.95
N GLN A 26 -10.64 -20.43 -23.30
CA GLN A 26 -10.59 -20.20 -21.85
C GLN A 26 -11.10 -18.78 -21.61
N ASN A 27 -12.35 -18.66 -21.18
CA ASN A 27 -12.92 -17.41 -20.74
C ASN A 27 -12.28 -17.06 -19.38
N GLN A 28 -11.04 -16.58 -19.42
CA GLN A 28 -10.33 -16.11 -18.24
C GLN A 28 -11.18 -15.00 -17.63
N LYS A 29 -11.67 -15.22 -16.40
CA LYS A 29 -12.47 -14.22 -15.71
C LYS A 29 -11.53 -13.20 -15.09
N PHE A 30 -11.78 -11.94 -15.38
CA PHE A 30 -11.05 -10.82 -14.80
C PHE A 30 -12.00 -10.05 -13.88
N ALA A 31 -11.46 -9.54 -12.78
CA ALA A 31 -12.14 -8.57 -11.93
C ALA A 31 -11.17 -7.46 -11.54
N PHE A 32 -11.68 -6.43 -10.88
CA PHE A 32 -10.84 -5.41 -10.27
C PHE A 32 -11.39 -5.01 -8.91
N VAL A 33 -10.51 -4.43 -8.10
CA VAL A 33 -10.80 -3.77 -6.84
C VAL A 33 -10.24 -2.36 -6.87
N ASP A 34 -10.70 -1.53 -5.95
CA ASP A 34 -10.14 -0.22 -5.65
C ASP A 34 -9.61 -0.25 -4.21
N SER A 35 -8.30 -0.47 -4.04
CA SER A 35 -7.71 -0.63 -2.70
C SER A 35 -7.85 0.63 -1.82
N ASP A 36 -7.86 1.84 -2.40
CA ASP A 36 -8.12 3.08 -1.64
C ASP A 36 -9.55 3.05 -1.08
N TYR A 37 -10.53 2.70 -1.92
CA TYR A 37 -11.91 2.54 -1.49
C TYR A 37 -12.06 1.42 -0.44
N LEU A 38 -11.40 0.27 -0.61
CA LEU A 38 -11.44 -0.82 0.36
C LEU A 38 -10.94 -0.37 1.74
N LEU A 39 -9.73 0.20 1.78
CA LEU A 39 -9.08 0.57 3.04
C LEU A 39 -9.82 1.71 3.74
N THR A 40 -10.26 2.75 3.01
CA THR A 40 -10.96 3.90 3.61
C THR A 40 -12.35 3.56 4.18
N ASN A 41 -12.97 2.45 3.76
CA ASN A 41 -14.23 1.94 4.32
C ASN A 41 -14.03 0.95 5.50
N ILE A 42 -12.80 0.79 5.98
CA ILE A 42 -12.47 0.01 7.18
C ILE A 42 -12.19 1.00 8.33
N PRO A 43 -13.01 1.03 9.40
CA PRO A 43 -12.78 1.94 10.53
C PRO A 43 -11.40 1.79 11.16
N GLU A 44 -10.94 0.55 11.37
CA GLU A 44 -9.61 0.23 11.92
C GLU A 44 -8.46 0.89 11.11
N TYR A 45 -8.62 1.03 9.79
CA TYR A 45 -7.63 1.68 8.93
C TYR A 45 -7.63 3.20 9.13
N ASN A 46 -8.81 3.81 9.27
CA ASN A 46 -8.92 5.24 9.53
C ASN A 46 -8.34 5.59 10.90
N ASP A 47 -8.63 4.78 11.93
CA ASP A 47 -8.05 4.94 13.28
C ASP A 47 -6.51 4.83 13.23
N ALA A 48 -5.99 3.83 12.51
CA ALA A 48 -4.55 3.68 12.29
C ALA A 48 -3.94 4.91 11.59
N GLN A 49 -4.63 5.47 10.59
CA GLN A 49 -4.18 6.65 9.87
C GLN A 49 -4.15 7.89 10.78
N GLU A 50 -5.16 8.05 11.65
CA GLU A 50 -5.19 9.12 12.65
C GLU A 50 -4.04 8.99 13.67
N GLU A 51 -3.77 7.79 14.17
CA GLU A 51 -2.65 7.54 15.09
C GLU A 51 -1.29 7.86 14.43
N LEU A 52 -1.09 7.40 13.20
CA LEU A 52 0.13 7.68 12.44
C LEU A 52 0.32 9.19 12.19
N ASN A 53 -0.76 9.90 11.86
CA ASN A 53 -0.72 11.34 11.65
C ASN A 53 -0.37 12.08 12.95
N ALA A 54 -0.98 11.70 14.08
CA ALA A 54 -0.69 12.29 15.38
C ALA A 54 0.77 12.06 15.80
N LEU A 55 1.30 10.85 15.62
CA LEU A 55 2.70 10.53 15.87
C LEU A 55 3.64 11.34 14.96
N SER A 56 3.32 11.41 13.67
CA SER A 56 4.10 12.20 12.69
C SER A 56 4.21 13.66 13.11
N THR A 57 3.08 14.32 13.43
CA THR A 57 3.06 15.71 13.89
C THR A 57 3.84 15.91 15.19
N LYS A 58 3.69 14.99 16.15
CA LYS A 58 4.44 15.05 17.42
C LYS A 58 5.95 14.98 17.18
N TRP A 59 6.40 13.99 16.42
CA TRP A 59 7.83 13.79 16.16
C TRP A 59 8.43 14.87 15.27
N GLU A 60 7.66 15.43 14.34
CA GLU A 60 8.07 16.60 13.56
C GLU A 60 8.34 17.81 14.47
N ALA A 61 7.47 18.05 15.46
CA ALA A 61 7.67 19.11 16.44
C ALA A 61 8.93 18.87 17.30
N GLU A 62 9.18 17.63 17.71
CA GLU A 62 10.38 17.26 18.49
C GLU A 62 11.67 17.47 17.67
N VAL A 63 11.69 17.03 16.41
CA VAL A 63 12.82 17.22 15.49
C VAL A 63 13.05 18.71 15.20
N THR A 64 11.98 19.45 14.93
CA THR A 64 12.04 20.90 14.69
C THR A 64 12.62 21.63 15.89
N LYS A 65 12.18 21.27 17.10
CA LYS A 65 12.72 21.82 18.34
C LYS A 65 14.22 21.50 18.50
N ALA A 66 14.65 20.28 18.20
CA ALA A 66 16.06 19.90 18.28
C ALA A 66 16.94 20.71 17.31
N PHE A 67 16.51 20.87 16.05
CA PHE A 67 17.24 21.71 15.10
C PHE A 67 17.20 23.20 15.47
N LYS A 68 16.10 23.66 16.05
CA LYS A 68 16.00 25.05 16.53
C LYS A 68 17.01 25.35 17.64
N GLN A 69 17.21 24.42 18.56
CA GLN A 69 18.25 24.53 19.59
C GLN A 69 19.66 24.64 18.99
N VAL A 70 19.96 23.82 17.97
CA VAL A 70 21.23 23.89 17.25
C VAL A 70 21.42 25.24 16.57
N GLU A 71 20.38 25.76 15.91
CA GLU A 71 20.41 27.09 15.27
C GLU A 71 20.69 28.20 16.29
N ASP A 72 20.03 28.16 17.46
CA ASP A 72 20.19 29.16 18.51
C ASP A 72 21.60 29.12 19.12
N MET A 73 22.16 27.91 19.35
CA MET A 73 23.54 27.76 19.80
C MET A 73 24.56 28.31 18.77
N TYR A 74 24.32 28.11 17.47
CA TYR A 74 25.15 28.70 16.42
C TYR A 74 25.11 30.23 16.45
N LYS A 75 23.93 30.83 16.62
CA LYS A 75 23.77 32.29 16.69
C LYS A 75 24.45 32.88 17.92
N GLU A 76 24.33 32.21 19.06
CA GLU A 76 25.02 32.59 20.30
C GLU A 76 26.54 32.53 20.10
N TYR A 77 27.04 31.43 19.54
CA TYR A 77 28.46 31.28 19.24
C TYR A 77 28.98 32.38 18.31
N GLN A 78 28.27 32.70 17.23
CA GLN A 78 28.67 33.79 16.32
C GLN A 78 28.81 35.14 17.04
N THR A 79 27.90 35.43 17.97
CA THR A 79 27.89 36.69 18.73
C THR A 79 29.04 36.76 19.73
N GLU A 80 29.34 35.65 20.42
CA GLU A 80 30.33 35.62 21.50
C GLU A 80 31.75 35.28 21.03
N SER A 81 31.91 34.62 19.88
CA SER A 81 33.17 34.02 19.44
C SER A 81 34.34 34.99 19.37
N VAL A 82 34.10 36.29 19.13
CA VAL A 82 35.16 37.31 19.09
C VAL A 82 35.77 37.60 20.46
N LEU A 83 35.04 37.30 21.54
CA LEU A 83 35.44 37.54 22.93
C LEU A 83 36.05 36.28 23.59
N LEU A 84 35.90 35.11 22.96
CA LEU A 84 36.29 33.84 23.55
C LEU A 84 37.75 33.46 23.24
N PRO A 85 38.49 32.92 24.22
CA PRO A 85 39.74 32.19 24.00
C PRO A 85 39.56 30.98 23.08
N GLN A 86 40.64 30.57 22.41
CA GLN A 86 40.60 29.51 21.37
C GLN A 86 40.11 28.14 21.89
N ASP A 87 40.46 27.79 23.12
CA ASP A 87 40.02 26.56 23.78
C ASP A 87 38.51 26.55 24.04
N LEU A 88 37.95 27.68 24.48
CA LEU A 88 36.50 27.81 24.67
C LEU A 88 35.74 27.83 23.35
N LYS A 89 36.29 28.44 22.29
CA LYS A 89 35.70 28.38 20.95
C LYS A 89 35.55 26.95 20.48
N LYS A 90 36.64 26.18 20.53
CA LYS A 90 36.64 24.77 20.13
C LYS A 90 35.63 23.96 20.92
N LYS A 91 35.53 24.18 22.24
CA LYS A 91 34.54 23.50 23.08
C LYS A 91 33.10 23.81 22.68
N LYS A 92 32.77 25.08 22.38
CA LYS A 92 31.43 25.46 21.89
C LYS A 92 31.14 24.85 20.52
N GLU A 93 32.11 24.84 19.60
CA GLU A 93 31.98 24.20 18.29
C GLU A 93 31.70 22.69 18.42
N ASP A 94 32.47 21.98 19.25
CA ASP A 94 32.28 20.55 19.50
C ASP A 94 30.89 20.26 20.10
N GLU A 95 30.41 21.12 21.00
CA GLU A 95 29.07 20.99 21.60
C GLU A 95 27.95 21.18 20.57
N ILE A 96 28.09 22.18 19.70
CA ILE A 96 27.16 22.44 18.61
C ILE A 96 27.12 21.26 17.63
N LEU A 97 28.29 20.76 17.21
CA LEU A 97 28.38 19.60 16.30
C LEU A 97 27.77 18.35 16.93
N LYS A 98 27.97 18.14 18.24
CA LYS A 98 27.33 17.05 18.97
C LYS A 98 25.81 17.20 18.95
N LYS A 99 25.29 18.40 19.22
CA LYS A 99 23.84 18.66 19.21
C LYS A 99 23.23 18.54 17.82
N GLU A 100 23.93 18.97 16.78
CA GLU A 100 23.52 18.78 15.39
C GLU A 100 23.41 17.28 15.05
N LYS A 101 24.41 16.49 15.47
CA LYS A 101 24.37 15.04 15.29
C LYS A 101 23.19 14.40 16.03
N GLU A 102 22.95 14.77 17.28
CA GLU A 102 21.79 14.29 18.06
C GLU A 102 20.46 14.61 17.36
N ALA A 103 20.31 15.80 16.77
CA ALA A 103 19.11 16.19 16.03
C ALA A 103 18.93 15.36 14.74
N LYS A 104 20.01 15.11 13.99
CA LYS A 104 19.99 14.25 12.79
C LYS A 104 19.67 12.80 13.15
N ASP A 105 20.27 12.27 14.21
CA ASP A 105 20.02 10.91 14.68
C ASP A 105 18.56 10.76 15.15
N LEU A 106 17.99 11.78 15.80
CA LEU A 106 16.57 11.81 16.18
C LEU A 106 15.65 11.81 14.95
N GLN A 107 15.94 12.64 13.95
CA GLN A 107 15.20 12.66 12.69
C GLN A 107 15.24 11.30 11.99
N MET A 108 16.43 10.68 11.91
CA MET A 108 16.61 9.36 11.30
C MET A 108 15.89 8.27 12.10
N LYS A 109 15.89 8.36 13.43
CA LYS A 109 15.16 7.45 14.31
C LYS A 109 13.66 7.47 14.01
N TYR A 110 13.05 8.66 13.85
CA TYR A 110 11.61 8.74 13.61
C TYR A 110 11.21 8.51 12.15
N PHE A 111 11.91 9.15 11.22
CA PHE A 111 11.52 9.27 9.82
C PHE A 111 12.48 8.58 8.84
N GLY A 112 13.48 7.86 9.34
CA GLY A 112 14.35 7.06 8.50
C GLY A 112 13.60 5.93 7.77
N PRO A 113 14.21 5.30 6.75
CA PRO A 113 13.57 4.22 5.98
C PRO A 113 13.09 3.03 6.83
N THR A 114 13.72 2.81 7.97
CA THR A 114 13.36 1.81 8.99
C THR A 114 13.11 2.45 10.36
N GLY A 115 12.77 3.73 10.35
CA GLY A 115 12.48 4.52 11.55
C GLY A 115 11.19 4.10 12.23
N ASP A 116 10.92 4.73 13.37
CA ASP A 116 9.80 4.40 14.24
C ASP A 116 8.45 4.62 13.53
N LEU A 117 8.31 5.64 12.67
CA LEU A 117 7.07 5.87 11.91
C LEU A 117 6.80 4.77 10.89
N TYR A 118 7.85 4.30 10.21
CA TYR A 118 7.75 3.18 9.28
C TYR A 118 7.32 1.90 10.02
N LYS A 119 7.98 1.58 11.14
CA LYS A 119 7.64 0.40 11.94
C LYS A 119 6.21 0.47 12.46
N LYS A 120 5.78 1.63 12.93
CA LYS A 120 4.41 1.80 13.44
C LYS A 120 3.38 1.67 12.33
N ARG A 121 3.68 2.16 11.12
CA ARG A 121 2.83 1.93 9.95
C ARG A 121 2.72 0.45 9.62
N GLU A 122 3.84 -0.27 9.58
CA GLU A 122 3.82 -1.72 9.37
C GLU A 122 2.99 -2.43 10.45
N GLU A 123 3.16 -2.07 11.71
CA GLU A 123 2.41 -2.66 12.84
C GLU A 123 0.90 -2.48 12.70
N LEU A 124 0.45 -1.27 12.37
CA LEU A 124 -0.97 -0.93 12.34
C LEU A 124 -1.65 -1.31 11.01
N VAL A 125 -0.99 -1.08 9.88
CA VAL A 125 -1.62 -1.16 8.55
C VAL A 125 -1.46 -2.54 7.92
N LYS A 126 -0.34 -3.23 8.15
CA LYS A 126 -0.08 -4.52 7.53
C LYS A 126 -1.13 -5.59 7.86
N PRO A 127 -1.58 -5.75 9.13
CA PRO A 127 -2.61 -6.74 9.44
C PRO A 127 -3.94 -6.47 8.72
N ILE A 128 -4.27 -5.19 8.51
CA ILE A 128 -5.47 -4.76 7.77
C ILE A 128 -5.33 -5.15 6.30
N GLN A 129 -4.18 -4.86 5.69
CA GLN A 129 -3.88 -5.22 4.30
C GLN A 129 -3.90 -6.74 4.10
N GLU A 130 -3.36 -7.52 5.03
CA GLU A 130 -3.39 -8.98 4.98
C GLU A 130 -4.82 -9.53 5.02
N LYS A 131 -5.69 -8.99 5.88
CA LYS A 131 -7.11 -9.38 5.91
C LYS A 131 -7.81 -9.09 4.58
N VAL A 132 -7.59 -7.91 4.00
CA VAL A 132 -8.15 -7.53 2.69
C VAL A 132 -7.62 -8.44 1.58
N TYR A 133 -6.31 -8.69 1.56
CA TYR A 133 -5.67 -9.58 0.58
C TYR A 133 -6.26 -10.99 0.64
N ASN A 134 -6.41 -11.54 1.85
CA ASN A 134 -6.98 -12.88 2.04
C ASN A 134 -8.43 -12.96 1.53
N ALA A 135 -9.25 -11.93 1.77
CA ALA A 135 -10.61 -11.87 1.25
C ALA A 135 -10.66 -11.79 -0.28
N ILE A 136 -9.78 -10.96 -0.88
CA ILE A 136 -9.63 -10.90 -2.33
C ILE A 136 -9.26 -12.28 -2.90
N GLN A 137 -8.32 -12.98 -2.28
CA GLN A 137 -7.89 -14.31 -2.70
C GLN A 137 -9.04 -15.34 -2.60
N GLN A 138 -9.78 -15.35 -1.49
CA GLN A 138 -10.91 -16.26 -1.30
C GLN A 138 -12.01 -16.03 -2.34
N ILE A 139 -12.32 -14.76 -2.65
CA ILE A 139 -13.29 -14.42 -3.71
C ILE A 139 -12.75 -14.83 -5.08
N ALA A 140 -11.46 -14.64 -5.34
CA ALA A 140 -10.80 -15.04 -6.58
C ALA A 140 -10.98 -16.55 -6.84
N GLU A 141 -10.65 -17.37 -5.85
CA GLU A 141 -10.76 -18.82 -5.90
C GLU A 141 -12.22 -19.26 -6.07
N THR A 142 -13.12 -18.72 -5.25
CA THR A 142 -14.55 -19.08 -5.27
C THR A 142 -15.22 -18.73 -6.61
N ARG A 143 -14.90 -17.57 -7.18
CA ARG A 143 -15.49 -17.08 -8.44
C ARG A 143 -14.72 -17.53 -9.69
N ASN A 144 -13.57 -18.18 -9.50
CA ASN A 144 -12.61 -18.59 -10.53
C ASN A 144 -12.10 -17.39 -11.36
N TYR A 145 -11.72 -16.30 -10.69
CA TYR A 145 -11.01 -15.18 -11.32
C TYR A 145 -9.56 -15.58 -11.57
N ALA A 146 -9.09 -15.40 -12.81
CA ALA A 146 -7.70 -15.63 -13.17
C ALA A 146 -6.82 -14.45 -12.75
N PHE A 147 -7.38 -13.24 -12.75
CA PHE A 147 -6.70 -12.01 -12.33
C PHE A 147 -7.67 -11.05 -11.66
N ILE A 148 -7.17 -10.37 -10.63
CA ILE A 148 -7.83 -9.22 -10.00
C ILE A 148 -6.86 -8.05 -10.08
N PHE A 149 -7.28 -6.97 -10.72
CA PHE A 149 -6.48 -5.76 -10.84
C PHE A 149 -6.84 -4.76 -9.75
N ASP A 150 -5.85 -4.02 -9.26
CA ASP A 150 -6.11 -2.89 -8.38
C ASP A 150 -6.12 -1.59 -9.18
N LYS A 151 -7.28 -0.93 -9.24
CA LYS A 151 -7.46 0.38 -9.87
C LYS A 151 -6.63 1.47 -9.18
N ALA A 152 -6.42 1.39 -7.87
CA ALA A 152 -5.65 2.36 -7.11
C ALA A 152 -4.13 2.24 -7.34
N SER A 153 -3.65 1.08 -7.84
CA SER A 153 -2.22 0.81 -8.07
C SER A 153 -1.59 1.59 -9.23
N GLY A 154 -2.36 2.40 -9.96
CA GLY A 154 -1.86 3.20 -11.09
C GLY A 154 -1.69 2.42 -12.39
N ALA A 155 -2.17 1.17 -12.47
CA ALA A 155 -2.34 0.49 -13.75
C ALA A 155 -3.23 1.37 -14.65
N SER A 156 -2.80 1.62 -15.89
CA SER A 156 -3.52 2.44 -16.88
C SER A 156 -4.81 1.75 -17.35
N MET A 157 -5.76 1.55 -16.44
CA MET A 157 -7.10 1.08 -16.72
C MET A 157 -7.92 2.25 -17.23
N LEU A 158 -7.91 2.46 -18.55
CA LEU A 158 -8.65 3.55 -19.19
C LEU A 158 -10.16 3.42 -18.99
N TYR A 159 -10.66 2.18 -18.98
CA TYR A 159 -12.05 1.85 -18.72
C TYR A 159 -12.15 0.41 -18.25
N ALA A 160 -12.95 0.17 -17.20
CA ALA A 160 -13.45 -1.14 -16.86
C ALA A 160 -14.96 -1.05 -16.60
N SER A 161 -15.68 -2.06 -17.05
CA SER A 161 -17.11 -2.17 -16.75
C SER A 161 -17.30 -2.23 -15.23
N PRO A 162 -18.15 -1.39 -14.61
CA PRO A 162 -18.43 -1.45 -13.18
C PRO A 162 -18.91 -2.83 -12.69
N LYS A 163 -19.42 -3.67 -13.59
CA LYS A 163 -19.82 -5.06 -13.31
C LYS A 163 -18.66 -5.99 -12.96
N LEU A 164 -17.41 -5.57 -13.23
CA LEU A 164 -16.20 -6.31 -12.89
C LEU A 164 -15.56 -5.82 -11.59
N ASP A 165 -16.13 -4.78 -10.97
CA ASP A 165 -15.70 -4.28 -9.67
C ASP A 165 -16.25 -5.16 -8.56
N ILE A 166 -15.35 -5.83 -7.83
CA ILE A 166 -15.71 -6.70 -6.71
C ILE A 166 -15.43 -6.04 -5.35
N SER A 167 -15.11 -4.75 -5.30
CA SER A 167 -14.69 -4.09 -4.06
C SER A 167 -15.75 -4.18 -2.96
N ASP A 168 -17.03 -4.05 -3.30
CA ASP A 168 -18.11 -4.21 -2.31
C ASP A 168 -18.24 -5.66 -1.85
N GLU A 169 -17.99 -6.65 -2.71
CA GLU A 169 -17.97 -8.07 -2.31
C GLU A 169 -16.85 -8.34 -1.30
N VAL A 170 -15.67 -7.73 -1.51
CA VAL A 170 -14.54 -7.82 -0.58
C VAL A 170 -14.88 -7.20 0.78
N LEU A 171 -15.49 -6.01 0.79
CA LEU A 171 -15.92 -5.33 2.03
C LEU A 171 -17.01 -6.10 2.77
N ASP A 172 -17.91 -6.77 2.04
CA ASP A 172 -18.96 -7.61 2.61
C ASP A 172 -18.35 -8.88 3.24
N GLU A 173 -17.36 -9.50 2.60
CA GLU A 173 -16.64 -10.69 3.12
C GLU A 173 -15.93 -10.40 4.45
N ILE A 174 -15.23 -9.26 4.55
CA ILE A 174 -14.50 -8.88 5.78
C ILE A 174 -15.37 -8.14 6.81
N GLY A 175 -16.60 -7.77 6.46
CA GLY A 175 -17.44 -6.88 7.26
C GLY A 175 -17.75 -7.38 8.67
N ASN A 176 -17.92 -8.70 8.84
CA ASN A 176 -18.18 -9.31 10.14
C ASN A 176 -16.95 -9.28 11.08
N VAL A 177 -15.74 -9.18 10.53
CA VAL A 177 -14.48 -9.20 11.28
C VAL A 177 -13.94 -7.79 11.50
N MET A 178 -14.12 -6.89 10.52
CA MET A 178 -13.50 -5.57 10.48
C MET A 178 -14.49 -4.42 10.65
N GLN A 179 -15.79 -4.72 10.85
CA GLN A 179 -16.85 -3.72 11.02
C GLN A 179 -16.86 -2.68 9.89
N THR A 180 -16.79 -3.15 8.63
CA THR A 180 -16.75 -2.26 7.47
C THR A 180 -17.96 -1.33 7.43
N VAL A 181 -17.78 -0.15 6.83
CA VAL A 181 -18.87 0.80 6.61
C VAL A 181 -20.01 0.10 5.87
N ARG A 182 -21.24 0.31 6.34
CA ARG A 182 -22.44 -0.30 5.76
C ARG A 182 -22.57 0.09 4.29
N ARG A 183 -23.07 -0.83 3.47
CA ARG A 183 -23.04 -0.70 2.02
C ARG A 183 -23.75 0.57 1.52
N GLU A 184 -24.82 0.98 2.18
CA GLU A 184 -25.56 2.22 1.91
C GLU A 184 -24.78 3.51 2.19
N ASP A 185 -23.78 3.45 3.08
CA ASP A 185 -23.01 4.61 3.54
C ASP A 185 -21.64 4.72 2.85
N ARG A 186 -21.23 3.70 2.09
CA ARG A 186 -19.94 3.68 1.38
C ARG A 186 -19.92 4.72 0.26
N LYS A 187 -18.97 5.65 0.33
CA LYS A 187 -18.79 6.69 -0.70
C LYS A 187 -17.80 6.20 -1.75
N ARG A 188 -18.28 5.95 -2.97
CA ARG A 188 -17.42 5.74 -4.14
C ARG A 188 -16.94 7.11 -4.64
N LYS A 189 -15.62 7.28 -4.76
CA LYS A 189 -14.98 8.44 -5.40
C LYS A 189 -15.03 8.33 -6.92
#